data_AF-A0AAE6I659-F1
#
_entry.id   AF-A0AAE6I659-F1
#
_cell.length_a   1.000
_cell.length_b   1.000
_cell.length_c   1.000
_cell.angle_alpha   90.00
_cell.angle_beta   90.00
_cell.angle_gamma   90.00
#
_symmetry.space_group_name_H-M   'P 1'
#
loop_
_entity.id
_entity.type
_entity.pdbx_description
1 polymer ?
#
loop_
_entity_poly.entity_id
_entity_poly.type
_entity_poly.pdbx_seq_one_letter_code
_entity_poly.pdbx_strand_id
1 'polypeptide(L)'
;MKYLEYLKAILESNLFSAFIGSITGGIVTWIVTKNSLKKQFEYQNRLVEVEQKRKEKIALRSIRSEILYNLIYLNGSKKIFDKENMQYINFKESKSNIMLKKDSWEKHSDIIESIEFLDYIGKLQGFYITISSEIMCQATNVERTTRLIKDGHKLLELLDNTIKLYG
;
A
#
# COMPACT_ATOMS: atom_id res chain seq x y z
N MET A 1 29.53 -61.37 -38.21
CA MET A 1 29.93 -61.74 -36.83
C MET A 1 30.57 -60.60 -36.04
N LYS A 2 31.61 -59.90 -36.57
CA LYS A 2 32.26 -58.77 -35.87
C LYS A 2 31.35 -57.63 -35.39
N TYR A 3 30.25 -57.33 -36.10
CA TYR A 3 29.32 -56.26 -35.72
C TYR A 3 28.51 -56.58 -34.46
N LEU A 4 28.20 -57.88 -34.24
CA LEU A 4 27.50 -58.36 -33.05
C LEU A 4 28.42 -58.39 -31.83
N GLU A 5 29.71 -58.69 -32.01
CA GLU A 5 30.72 -58.60 -30.95
C GLU A 5 31.00 -57.14 -30.52
N TYR A 6 31.01 -56.20 -31.47
CA TYR A 6 31.14 -54.76 -31.16
C TYR A 6 29.94 -54.23 -30.37
N LEU A 7 28.73 -54.61 -30.76
CA LEU A 7 27.51 -54.26 -30.03
C LEU A 7 27.49 -54.84 -28.62
N LYS A 8 27.97 -56.08 -28.45
CA LYS A 8 28.08 -56.74 -27.15
C LYS A 8 29.14 -56.09 -26.25
N ALA A 9 30.30 -55.72 -26.82
CA ALA A 9 31.35 -55.00 -26.11
C ALA A 9 30.93 -53.58 -25.71
N ILE A 10 30.12 -52.89 -26.51
CA ILE A 10 29.55 -51.58 -26.14
C ILE A 10 28.51 -51.74 -25.03
N LEU A 11 27.66 -52.78 -25.08
CA LEU A 11 26.69 -53.09 -24.01
C LEU A 11 27.36 -53.49 -22.69
N GLU A 12 28.48 -54.22 -22.75
CA GLU A 12 29.28 -54.65 -21.60
C GLU A 12 30.25 -53.54 -21.13
N SER A 13 30.40 -52.44 -21.90
CA SER A 13 31.27 -51.33 -21.52
C SER A 13 30.62 -50.44 -20.47
N ASN A 14 31.36 -50.16 -19.39
CA ASN A 14 30.99 -49.19 -18.35
C ASN A 14 30.67 -47.77 -18.89
N LEU A 15 30.98 -47.50 -20.17
CA LEU A 15 30.67 -46.24 -20.85
C LEU A 15 29.17 -46.08 -21.11
N PHE A 16 28.46 -47.16 -21.48
CA PHE A 16 27.03 -47.09 -21.77
C PHE A 16 26.20 -46.87 -20.49
N SER A 17 26.58 -47.56 -19.40
CA SER A 17 25.97 -47.36 -18.08
C SER A 17 26.28 -45.96 -17.51
N ALA A 18 27.50 -45.43 -17.70
CA ALA A 18 27.85 -44.07 -17.31
C ALA A 18 27.08 -43.00 -18.11
N PHE A 19 26.83 -43.22 -19.40
CA PHE A 19 26.03 -42.33 -20.25
C PHE A 19 24.55 -42.31 -19.82
N ILE A 20 23.94 -43.49 -19.62
CA ILE A 20 22.58 -43.61 -19.07
C ILE A 20 22.51 -42.96 -17.69
N GLY A 21 23.48 -43.21 -16.81
CA GLY A 21 23.54 -42.60 -15.48
C GLY A 21 23.61 -41.07 -15.52
N SER A 22 24.37 -40.52 -16.47
CA SER A 22 24.49 -39.06 -16.67
C SER A 22 23.20 -38.43 -17.17
N ILE A 23 22.51 -39.06 -18.14
CA ILE A 23 21.20 -38.59 -18.63
C ILE A 23 20.17 -38.67 -17.51
N THR A 24 20.10 -39.80 -16.82
CA THR A 24 19.11 -40.02 -15.75
C THR A 24 19.37 -39.06 -14.59
N GLY A 25 20.63 -38.87 -14.19
CA GLY A 25 21.04 -37.90 -13.18
C GLY A 25 20.72 -36.45 -13.60
N GLY A 26 20.94 -36.10 -14.87
CA GLY A 26 20.57 -34.80 -15.42
C GLY A 26 19.07 -34.54 -15.40
N ILE A 27 18.25 -35.53 -15.78
CA ILE A 27 16.78 -35.43 -15.76
C ILE A 27 16.27 -35.31 -14.32
N VAL A 28 16.76 -36.15 -13.40
CA VAL A 28 16.39 -36.07 -11.97
C VAL A 28 16.77 -34.72 -11.40
N THR A 29 17.99 -34.24 -11.66
CA THR A 29 18.46 -32.92 -11.21
C THR A 29 17.60 -31.79 -11.79
N TRP A 30 17.20 -31.88 -13.06
CA TRP A 30 16.33 -30.90 -13.69
C TRP A 30 14.94 -30.87 -13.07
N ILE A 31 14.32 -32.03 -12.83
CA ILE A 31 13.01 -32.14 -12.17
C ILE A 31 13.07 -31.58 -10.75
N VAL A 32 14.08 -31.96 -9.97
CA VAL A 32 14.26 -31.48 -8.59
C VAL A 32 14.48 -29.97 -8.57
N THR A 33 15.36 -29.45 -9.44
CA THR A 33 15.63 -28.01 -9.55
C THR A 33 14.38 -27.23 -9.97
N LYS A 34 13.65 -27.72 -10.97
CA LYS A 34 12.39 -27.08 -11.44
C LYS A 34 11.35 -27.01 -10.33
N ASN A 35 11.18 -28.09 -9.56
CA ASN A 35 10.23 -28.12 -8.45
C ASN A 35 10.67 -27.23 -7.29
N SER A 36 11.97 -27.17 -7.00
CA SER A 36 12.54 -26.29 -5.97
C SER A 36 12.33 -24.81 -6.34
N LEU A 37 12.69 -24.42 -7.56
CA LEU A 37 12.48 -23.06 -8.07
C LEU A 37 11.01 -22.67 -8.04
N LYS A 38 10.10 -23.56 -8.46
CA LYS A 38 8.66 -23.31 -8.39
C LYS A 38 8.21 -22.98 -6.96
N LYS A 39 8.62 -23.78 -5.97
CA LYS A 39 8.31 -23.52 -4.55
C LYS A 39 8.90 -22.20 -4.06
N GLN A 40 10.12 -21.85 -4.49
CA GLN A 40 10.75 -20.59 -4.12
C GLN A 40 10.00 -19.39 -4.70
N PHE A 41 9.58 -19.44 -5.97
CA PHE A 41 8.76 -18.40 -6.58
C PHE A 41 7.39 -18.27 -5.90
N GLU A 42 6.71 -19.39 -5.60
CA GLU A 42 5.45 -19.36 -4.85
C GLU A 42 5.62 -18.73 -3.47
N TYR A 43 6.70 -19.05 -2.76
CA TYR A 43 7.00 -18.47 -1.46
C TYR A 43 7.32 -16.97 -1.56
N GLN A 44 8.12 -16.55 -2.54
CA GLN A 44 8.42 -15.13 -2.78
C GLN A 44 7.16 -14.34 -3.12
N ASN A 45 6.29 -14.85 -3.97
CA ASN A 45 5.02 -14.20 -4.30
C ASN A 45 4.15 -13.99 -3.05
N ARG A 46 4.05 -15.01 -2.18
CA ARG A 46 3.34 -14.87 -0.90
C ARG A 46 3.96 -13.83 0.01
N LEU A 47 5.29 -13.76 0.10
CA LEU A 47 5.98 -12.75 0.90
C LEU A 47 5.69 -11.33 0.37
N VAL A 48 5.72 -11.16 -0.96
CA VAL A 48 5.40 -9.88 -1.60
C VAL A 48 3.96 -9.47 -1.29
N GLU A 49 3.00 -10.39 -1.39
CA GLU A 49 1.59 -10.11 -1.04
C GLU A 49 1.43 -9.69 0.44
N VAL A 50 2.10 -10.38 1.36
CA VAL A 50 2.05 -10.05 2.79
C VAL A 50 2.69 -8.69 3.06
N GLU A 51 3.82 -8.40 2.43
CA GLU A 51 4.50 -7.12 2.58
C GLU A 51 3.67 -5.97 1.99
N GLN A 52 3.04 -6.19 0.83
CA GLN A 52 2.15 -5.23 0.19
C GLN A 52 0.95 -4.92 1.09
N LYS A 53 0.24 -5.93 1.58
CA LYS A 53 -0.87 -5.75 2.55
C LYS A 53 -0.42 -5.01 3.81
N ARG A 54 0.79 -5.28 4.30
CA ARG A 54 1.37 -4.56 5.45
C ARG A 54 1.59 -3.08 5.12
N LYS A 55 2.14 -2.76 3.95
CA LYS A 55 2.34 -1.36 3.49
C LYS A 55 1.01 -0.62 3.35
N GLU A 56 0.02 -1.23 2.71
CA GLU A 56 -1.33 -0.69 2.56
C GLU A 56 -1.97 -0.40 3.93
N LYS A 57 -1.88 -1.34 4.87
CA LYS A 57 -2.40 -1.16 6.24
C LYS A 57 -1.71 -0.02 7.00
N ILE A 58 -0.39 0.13 6.83
CA ILE A 58 0.37 1.24 7.43
C ILE A 58 -0.07 2.57 6.82
N ALA A 59 -0.18 2.64 5.50
CA ALA A 59 -0.66 3.82 4.78
C ALA A 59 -2.05 4.24 5.28
N LEU A 60 -3.03 3.32 5.29
CA LEU A 60 -4.39 3.59 5.76
C LEU A 60 -4.43 4.13 7.19
N ARG A 61 -3.63 3.54 8.10
CA ARG A 61 -3.53 3.99 9.50
C ARG A 61 -2.88 5.36 9.63
N SER A 62 -1.89 5.67 8.78
CA SER A 62 -1.25 6.99 8.77
C SER A 62 -2.24 8.06 8.34
N ILE A 63 -2.95 7.84 7.23
CA ILE A 63 -4.00 8.74 6.74
C ILE A 63 -5.09 8.95 7.79
N ARG A 64 -5.59 7.86 8.39
CA ARG A 64 -6.58 7.93 9.47
C ARG A 64 -6.12 8.81 10.62
N SER A 65 -4.88 8.63 11.07
CA SER A 65 -4.32 9.39 12.20
C SER A 65 -4.19 10.89 11.87
N GLU A 66 -3.82 11.20 10.63
CA GLU A 66 -3.75 12.59 10.14
C GLU A 66 -5.14 13.24 10.02
N ILE A 67 -6.14 12.52 9.52
CA ILE A 67 -7.53 13.02 9.49
C ILE A 67 -8.04 13.30 10.91
N LEU A 68 -7.78 12.40 11.88
CA LEU A 68 -8.12 12.64 13.28
C LEU A 68 -7.45 13.90 13.84
N TYR A 69 -6.17 14.08 13.56
CA TYR A 69 -5.44 15.27 13.95
C TYR A 69 -6.09 16.54 13.35
N ASN A 70 -6.36 16.55 12.05
CA ASN A 70 -7.01 17.68 11.39
C ASN A 70 -8.40 17.97 11.95
N LEU A 71 -9.19 16.94 12.27
CA LEU A 71 -10.50 17.13 12.91
C LEU A 71 -10.40 17.80 14.29
N ILE A 72 -9.38 17.52 15.09
CA ILE A 72 -9.17 18.20 16.37
C ILE A 72 -8.99 19.71 16.15
N TYR A 73 -8.16 20.10 15.18
CA TYR A 73 -7.90 21.50 14.87
C TYR A 73 -9.09 22.21 14.22
N LEU A 74 -9.80 21.54 13.32
CA LEU A 74 -11.00 22.07 12.68
C LEU A 74 -12.11 22.30 13.72
N ASN A 75 -12.31 21.35 14.64
CA ASN A 75 -13.27 21.52 15.74
C ASN A 75 -12.85 22.66 16.68
N GLY A 76 -11.55 22.85 16.93
CA GLY A 76 -11.04 24.03 17.63
C GLY A 76 -11.41 25.33 16.92
N SER A 77 -11.19 25.40 15.60
CA SER A 77 -11.55 26.55 14.77
C SER A 77 -13.06 26.80 14.77
N LYS A 78 -13.87 25.74 14.71
CA LYS A 78 -15.34 25.84 14.80
C LYS A 78 -15.82 26.46 16.11
N LYS A 79 -15.21 26.07 17.24
CA LYS A 79 -15.51 26.69 18.54
C LYS A 79 -15.19 28.18 18.57
N ILE A 80 -14.11 28.61 17.90
CA ILE A 80 -13.76 30.03 17.79
C ILE A 80 -14.82 30.76 16.96
N PHE A 81 -15.22 30.21 15.81
CA PHE A 81 -16.30 30.78 14.99
C PHE A 81 -17.59 30.96 15.79
N ASP A 82 -17.97 29.94 16.57
CA ASP A 82 -19.22 29.96 17.35
C ASP A 82 -19.17 30.94 18.53
N LYS A 83 -18.02 31.03 19.21
CA LYS A 83 -17.87 31.89 20.39
C LYS A 83 -17.71 33.37 20.03
N GLU A 84 -16.89 33.64 19.02
CA GLU A 84 -16.51 35.01 18.63
C GLU A 84 -17.41 35.55 17.50
N ASN A 85 -18.42 34.77 17.07
CA ASN A 85 -19.32 35.07 15.94
C ASN A 85 -18.58 35.45 14.65
N MET A 86 -17.42 34.83 14.43
CA MET A 86 -16.57 35.06 13.27
C MET A 86 -17.04 34.20 12.09
N GLN A 87 -16.95 34.73 10.88
CA GLN A 87 -17.23 33.97 9.65
C GLN A 87 -15.95 33.47 8.97
N TYR A 88 -14.81 34.09 9.29
CA TYR A 88 -13.54 33.91 8.61
C TYR A 88 -12.38 34.14 9.58
N ILE A 89 -11.32 33.34 9.46
CA ILE A 89 -10.07 33.51 10.20
C ILE A 89 -8.94 33.64 9.18
N ASN A 90 -8.17 34.73 9.29
CA ASN A 90 -6.90 34.92 8.60
C ASN A 90 -5.75 34.67 9.58
N PHE A 91 -5.06 33.55 9.43
CA PHE A 91 -3.99 33.17 10.35
C PHE A 91 -2.78 34.11 10.19
N LYS A 92 -2.51 34.61 8.97
CA LYS A 92 -1.43 35.57 8.70
C LYS A 92 -1.54 36.85 9.52
N GLU A 93 -2.75 37.42 9.60
CA GLU A 93 -3.01 38.67 10.34
C GLU A 93 -2.83 38.47 11.85
N SER A 94 -3.20 37.30 12.36
CA SER A 94 -3.09 36.93 13.77
C SER A 94 -1.68 36.51 14.22
N LYS A 95 -0.68 36.57 13.33
CA LYS A 95 0.69 36.03 13.55
C LYS A 95 0.68 34.58 14.03
N SER A 96 -0.32 33.81 13.62
CA SER A 96 -0.44 32.39 13.89
C SER A 96 -0.38 31.60 12.58
N ASN A 97 -0.15 30.31 12.67
CA ASN A 97 -0.14 29.43 11.51
C ASN A 97 -1.34 28.49 11.61
N ILE A 98 -1.94 28.20 10.46
CA ILE A 98 -2.89 27.10 10.38
C ILE A 98 -2.14 25.78 10.66
N MET A 99 -2.69 24.98 11.55
CA MET A 99 -2.05 23.75 12.06
C MET A 99 -2.66 22.50 11.44
N LEU A 100 -3.09 22.57 10.18
CA LEU A 100 -3.56 21.40 9.43
C LEU A 100 -2.36 20.67 8.81
N LYS A 101 -2.49 19.36 8.62
CA LYS A 101 -1.46 18.48 8.06
C LYS A 101 -1.93 17.78 6.79
N LYS A 102 -0.97 17.49 5.91
CA LYS A 102 -1.15 16.68 4.69
C LYS A 102 0.05 15.76 4.38
N ASP A 103 1.01 15.67 5.28
CA ASP A 103 2.30 15.00 5.03
C ASP A 103 2.11 13.49 4.81
N SER A 104 1.17 12.88 5.54
CA SER A 104 0.84 11.46 5.39
C SER A 104 0.18 11.19 4.05
N TRP A 105 -0.71 12.07 3.61
CA TRP A 105 -1.32 11.99 2.27
C TRP A 105 -0.29 12.10 1.16
N GLU A 106 0.60 13.09 1.24
CA GLU A 106 1.67 13.27 0.25
C GLU A 106 2.62 12.07 0.20
N LYS A 107 2.85 11.41 1.34
CA LYS A 107 3.72 10.24 1.43
C LYS A 107 3.09 8.93 0.97
N HIS A 108 1.77 8.77 1.12
CA HIS A 108 1.10 7.47 1.00
C HIS A 108 -0.04 7.43 -0.03
N SER A 109 -0.32 8.54 -0.71
CA SER A 109 -1.41 8.61 -1.71
C SER A 109 -1.27 7.58 -2.81
N ASP A 110 -0.07 7.36 -3.34
CA ASP A 110 0.24 6.33 -4.35
C ASP A 110 -0.16 4.91 -3.89
N ILE A 111 0.20 4.55 -2.65
CA ILE A 111 -0.14 3.26 -2.06
C ILE A 111 -1.66 3.14 -1.92
N ILE A 112 -2.32 4.18 -1.41
CA ILE A 112 -3.78 4.19 -1.20
C ILE A 112 -4.52 4.12 -2.53
N GLU A 113 -4.06 4.82 -3.56
CA GLU A 113 -4.64 4.82 -4.90
C GLU A 113 -4.50 3.47 -5.60
N SER A 114 -3.48 2.68 -5.26
CA SER A 114 -3.30 1.32 -5.80
C SER A 114 -4.23 0.26 -5.19
N ILE A 115 -5.01 0.58 -4.15
CA ILE A 115 -5.95 -0.36 -3.53
C ILE A 115 -7.21 -0.49 -4.40
N GLU A 116 -7.34 -1.61 -5.12
CA GLU A 116 -8.38 -1.82 -6.15
C GLU A 116 -9.83 -1.59 -5.69
N PHE A 117 -10.14 -1.87 -4.43
CA PHE A 117 -11.52 -1.84 -3.90
C PHE A 117 -11.86 -0.57 -3.12
N LEU A 118 -11.03 0.47 -3.20
CA LEU A 118 -11.24 1.71 -2.45
C LEU A 118 -12.17 2.70 -3.19
N ASP A 119 -13.47 2.47 -3.09
CA ASP A 119 -14.51 3.24 -3.80
C ASP A 119 -14.63 4.72 -3.41
N TYR A 120 -13.94 5.15 -2.34
CA TYR A 120 -14.00 6.50 -1.79
C TYR A 120 -12.72 7.32 -2.00
N ILE A 121 -11.80 6.88 -2.87
CA ILE A 121 -10.54 7.57 -3.14
C ILE A 121 -10.74 9.04 -3.56
N GLY A 122 -11.74 9.32 -4.40
CA GLY A 122 -12.06 10.70 -4.81
C GLY A 122 -12.49 11.59 -3.65
N LYS A 123 -13.10 11.03 -2.59
CA LYS A 123 -13.46 11.78 -1.37
C LYS A 123 -12.22 12.11 -0.55
N LEU A 124 -11.26 11.19 -0.44
CA LEU A 124 -9.96 11.44 0.20
C LEU A 124 -9.20 12.55 -0.53
N GLN A 125 -9.09 12.44 -1.86
CA GLN A 125 -8.44 13.46 -2.70
C GLN A 125 -9.09 14.84 -2.52
N GLY A 126 -10.43 14.93 -2.61
CA GLY A 126 -11.15 16.19 -2.43
C GLY A 126 -10.97 16.82 -1.04
N PHE A 127 -10.95 15.98 0.00
CA PHE A 127 -10.64 16.42 1.37
C PHE A 127 -9.24 17.02 1.44
N TYR A 128 -8.22 16.32 0.94
CA TYR A 128 -6.83 16.79 1.00
C TYR A 128 -6.51 17.96 0.08
N ILE A 129 -7.18 18.09 -1.06
CA ILE A 129 -7.11 19.30 -1.90
C ILE A 129 -7.60 20.52 -1.10
N THR A 130 -8.73 20.36 -0.39
CA THR A 130 -9.28 21.44 0.43
C THR A 130 -8.35 21.78 1.59
N ILE A 131 -7.82 20.78 2.31
CA ILE A 131 -6.82 20.98 3.37
C ILE A 131 -5.58 21.71 2.84
N SER A 132 -5.05 21.28 1.69
CA SER A 132 -3.89 21.93 1.07
C SER A 132 -4.18 23.39 0.73
N SER A 133 -5.38 23.70 0.22
CA SER A 133 -5.78 25.09 -0.04
C SER A 133 -5.82 25.93 1.23
N GLU A 134 -6.36 25.42 2.34
CA GLU A 134 -6.39 26.16 3.60
C GLU A 134 -4.98 26.39 4.16
N ILE A 135 -4.09 25.40 4.06
CA ILE A 135 -2.67 25.52 4.42
C ILE A 135 -1.98 26.59 3.59
N MET A 136 -2.15 26.58 2.27
CA MET A 136 -1.50 27.53 1.37
C MET A 136 -2.02 28.96 1.58
N CYS A 137 -3.33 29.11 1.72
CA CYS A 137 -3.95 30.42 1.92
C CYS A 137 -3.69 30.97 3.32
N GLN A 138 -3.42 30.10 4.31
CA GLN A 138 -3.38 30.44 5.75
C GLN A 138 -4.67 31.11 6.20
N ALA A 139 -5.78 30.55 5.75
CA ALA A 139 -7.10 31.10 6.00
C ALA A 139 -8.19 30.03 5.92
N THR A 140 -9.23 30.17 6.73
CA THR A 140 -10.41 29.29 6.69
C THR A 140 -11.68 30.08 6.99
N ASN A 141 -12.82 29.52 6.59
CA ASN A 141 -14.13 30.08 6.87
C ASN A 141 -15.06 29.03 7.51
N VAL A 142 -16.14 29.50 8.12
CA VAL A 142 -17.04 28.63 8.88
C VAL A 142 -17.67 27.54 8.03
N GLU A 143 -18.03 27.85 6.78
CA GLU A 143 -18.68 26.90 5.86
C GLU A 143 -17.73 25.75 5.50
N ARG A 144 -16.50 26.08 5.05
CA ARG A 144 -15.48 25.10 4.70
C ARG A 144 -15.04 24.28 5.90
N THR A 145 -14.81 24.91 7.05
CA THR A 145 -14.48 24.21 8.30
C THR A 145 -15.57 23.21 8.65
N THR A 146 -16.84 23.61 8.59
CA THR A 146 -17.98 22.72 8.89
C THR A 146 -18.07 21.55 7.89
N ARG A 147 -17.85 21.83 6.60
CA ARG A 147 -17.81 20.80 5.57
C ARG A 147 -16.66 19.81 5.77
N LEU A 148 -15.46 20.31 6.03
CA LEU A 148 -14.28 19.49 6.31
C LEU A 148 -14.47 18.60 7.55
N ILE A 149 -15.10 19.12 8.61
CA ILE A 149 -15.44 18.30 9.80
C ILE A 149 -16.36 17.14 9.40
N LYS A 150 -17.45 17.44 8.67
CA LYS A 150 -18.41 16.43 8.22
C LYS A 150 -17.76 15.38 7.32
N ASP A 151 -16.96 15.81 6.35
CA ASP A 151 -16.31 14.92 5.40
C ASP A 151 -15.22 14.09 6.09
N GLY A 152 -14.45 14.69 7.00
CA GLY A 152 -13.45 13.99 7.80
C GLY A 152 -14.05 12.88 8.67
N HIS A 153 -15.20 13.12 9.32
CA HIS A 153 -15.89 12.08 10.09
C HIS A 153 -16.35 10.91 9.21
N LYS A 154 -16.92 11.19 8.04
CA LYS A 154 -17.31 10.14 7.07
C LYS A 154 -16.11 9.35 6.58
N LEU A 155 -15.01 10.03 6.27
CA LEU A 155 -13.77 9.39 5.81
C LEU A 155 -13.17 8.50 6.90
N LEU A 156 -13.21 8.89 8.16
CA LEU A 156 -12.77 8.04 9.27
C LEU A 156 -13.57 6.75 9.37
N GLU A 157 -14.90 6.82 9.22
CA GLU A 157 -15.75 5.63 9.24
C GLU A 157 -15.40 4.67 8.09
N LEU A 158 -15.25 5.21 6.87
CA LEU A 158 -14.85 4.43 5.69
C LEU A 158 -13.45 3.81 5.85
N LEU A 159 -12.49 4.58 6.39
CA LEU A 159 -11.14 4.09 6.67
C LEU A 159 -11.14 3.01 7.76
N ASP A 160 -11.91 3.17 8.83
CA ASP A 160 -12.00 2.20 9.91
C ASP A 160 -12.60 0.88 9.42
N ASN A 161 -13.61 0.94 8.56
CA ASN A 161 -14.18 -0.25 7.92
C ASN A 161 -13.15 -0.92 7.00
N THR A 162 -12.44 -0.15 6.17
CA THR A 162 -11.40 -0.68 5.28
C THR A 162 -10.25 -1.32 6.08
N ILE A 163 -9.75 -0.66 7.12
CA ILE A 163 -8.66 -1.17 7.97
C ILE A 163 -9.06 -2.49 8.66
N LYS A 164 -10.34 -2.66 9.03
CA LYS A 164 -10.86 -3.92 9.59
C LYS A 164 -10.86 -5.05 8.57
N LEU A 165 -11.07 -4.78 7.28
CA LEU A 165 -10.98 -5.79 6.22
C LEU A 165 -9.53 -6.27 6.01
N TYR A 166 -8.54 -5.44 6.33
CA TYR A 166 -7.12 -5.81 6.42
C TYR A 166 -6.71 -6.40 7.78
N GLY A 167 -7.69 -6.58 8.68
CA GLY A 167 -7.55 -7.00 10.08
C GLY A 167 -7.69 -8.50 10.26
#